data_AF-A0A257K3X3-F1
#
_entry.id   AF-A0A257K3X3-F1
#
_cell.length_a   1.000
_cell.length_b   1.000
_cell.length_c   1.000
_cell.angle_alpha   90.00
_cell.angle_beta   90.00
_cell.angle_gamma   90.00
#
_symmetry.space_group_name_H-M   'P 1'
#
loop_
_entity.id
_entity.type
_entity.pdbx_description
1 polymer ?
#
loop_
_entity_poly.entity_id
_entity_poly.type
_entity_poly.pdbx_seq_one_letter_code
_entity_poly.pdbx_strand_id
1 'polypeptide(L)' 'METKTKKPGTTIILMGSIIMTVILTQMDLDKMKPAKIGLLCCVAVFIGCGFYANYAARKKAGKQ' A
#
# COMPACT_ATOMS: atom_id res chain seq x y z
N MET A 1 12.41 -20.91 17.36
CA MET A 1 12.15 -20.11 16.13
C MET A 1 11.26 -18.96 16.52
N GLU A 2 11.79 -17.74 16.60
CA GLU A 2 10.95 -16.55 16.77
C GLU A 2 10.06 -16.43 15.52
N THR A 3 8.79 -16.79 15.67
CA THR A 3 7.77 -16.51 14.67
C THR A 3 7.67 -15.00 14.60
N LYS A 4 8.48 -14.37 13.73
CA LYS A 4 8.35 -12.96 13.36
C LYS A 4 6.98 -12.82 12.72
N THR A 5 5.96 -12.57 13.53
CA THR A 5 4.62 -12.21 13.08
C THR A 5 4.80 -11.04 12.12
N LYS A 6 4.77 -11.32 10.81
CA LYS A 6 4.95 -10.31 9.78
C LYS A 6 3.90 -9.26 10.05
N LYS A 7 4.33 -8.05 10.39
CA LYS A 7 3.42 -6.97 10.77
C LYS A 7 2.44 -6.77 9.60
N PRO A 8 1.12 -6.88 9.83
CA PRO A 8 0.14 -6.85 8.75
C PRO A 8 0.26 -5.58 7.91
N GLY A 9 0.60 -4.44 8.54
CA GLY A 9 0.86 -3.19 7.83
C GLY A 9 2.00 -3.27 6.80
N THR A 10 3.09 -3.97 7.10
CA THR A 10 4.19 -4.15 6.13
C THR A 10 3.75 -4.99 4.93
N THR A 11 2.96 -6.04 5.16
CA THR A 11 2.41 -6.87 4.07
C THR A 11 1.46 -6.06 3.18
N ILE A 12 0.61 -5.21 3.78
CA ILE A 12 -0.32 -4.33 3.04
C ILE A 12 0.47 -3.33 2.18
N ILE A 13 1.54 -2.74 2.70
CA ILE A 13 2.41 -1.84 1.93
C ILE A 13 3.08 -2.58 0.77
N LEU A 14 3.59 -3.81 1.01
CA LEU A 14 4.24 -4.61 -0.02
C LEU A 14 3.26 -5.02 -1.14
N MET A 15 2.06 -5.47 -0.78
CA MET A 15 1.02 -5.78 -1.75
C MET A 15 0.55 -4.54 -2.51
N GLY A 16 0.30 -3.44 -1.79
CA GLY A 16 -0.13 -2.18 -2.39
C GLY A 16 0.89 -1.61 -3.38
N SER A 17 2.19 -1.70 -3.08
CA SER A 17 3.25 -1.27 -3.99
C SER A 17 3.33 -2.11 -5.26
N ILE A 18 3.21 -3.44 -5.16
CA ILE A 18 3.16 -4.33 -6.35
C ILE A 18 1.95 -3.98 -7.23
N ILE A 19 0.77 -3.81 -6.62
CA ILE A 19 -0.45 -3.44 -7.34
C ILE A 19 -0.28 -2.08 -8.03
N MET A 20 0.34 -1.11 -7.36
CA MET A 20 0.61 0.21 -7.92
C MET A 20 1.56 0.14 -9.12
N THR A 21 2.62 -0.67 -9.06
CA THR A 21 3.53 -0.89 -10.20
C THR A 21 2.79 -1.49 -11.39
N VAL A 22 1.96 -2.52 -11.18
CA VAL A 22 1.17 -3.15 -12.24
C VAL A 22 0.22 -2.16 -12.90
N ILE A 23 -0.49 -1.36 -12.09
CA ILE A 23 -1.41 -0.34 -12.59
C ILE A 23 -0.66 0.71 -13.40
N LEU A 24 0.48 1.20 -12.91
CA LEU A 24 1.31 2.17 -13.62
C LEU A 24 1.85 1.61 -14.93
N THR A 25 2.26 0.34 -14.98
CA THR A 25 2.71 -0.30 -16.23
C THR A 25 1.60 -0.51 -17.25
N GLN A 26 0.35 -0.63 -16.81
CA GLN A 26 -0.84 -0.76 -17.67
C GLN A 26 -1.52 0.60 -17.94
N MET A 27 -0.94 1.69 -17.44
CA MET A 27 -1.45 3.04 -17.63
C MET A 27 -0.83 3.67 -18.87
N ASP A 28 -1.55 3.53 -19.99
CA ASP A 28 -1.43 4.47 -21.09
C ASP A 28 -1.90 5.87 -20.65
N LEU A 29 -0.95 6.81 -20.52
CA LEU A 29 -1.21 8.20 -20.15
C LEU A 29 -2.06 8.92 -21.21
N ASP A 30 -1.98 8.47 -22.46
CA ASP A 30 -2.71 9.02 -23.61
C ASP A 30 -4.23 8.72 -23.55
N LYS A 31 -4.65 7.67 -22.83
CA LYS A 31 -6.05 7.24 -22.68
C LYS A 31 -6.49 7.18 -21.22
N MET A 32 -6.10 8.17 -20.43
CA MET A 32 -6.52 8.31 -19.03
C MET A 32 -8.03 8.58 -18.93
N LYS A 33 -8.81 7.51 -18.76
CA LYS A 33 -10.23 7.60 -18.39
C LYS A 33 -10.37 7.95 -16.89
N PRO A 34 -11.42 8.68 -16.48
CA PRO A 34 -11.66 9.02 -15.07
C PRO A 34 -11.73 7.78 -14.16
N ALA A 35 -12.14 6.62 -14.69
CA ALA A 35 -12.10 5.35 -13.97
C ALA A 35 -10.68 4.95 -13.49
N LYS A 36 -9.62 5.24 -14.26
CA LYS A 36 -8.23 4.95 -13.87
C LYS A 36 -7.74 5.89 -12.76
N ILE A 37 -8.19 7.15 -12.78
CA ILE A 37 -7.90 8.13 -11.72
C ILE A 37 -8.54 7.68 -10.40
N GLY A 38 -9.80 7.24 -10.45
CA GLY A 38 -10.48 6.66 -9.28
C GLY A 38 -9.75 5.44 -8.72
N LEU A 39 -9.31 4.53 -9.61
CA LEU A 39 -8.52 3.36 -9.21
C LEU A 39 -7.21 3.74 -8.53
N LEU A 40 -6.48 4.73 -9.07
CA LEU A 40 -5.25 5.26 -8.49
C LEU A 40 -5.48 5.83 -7.08
N CYS A 41 -6.54 6.62 -6.89
CA CYS A 41 -6.91 7.15 -5.58
C CYS A 41 -7.23 6.03 -4.58
N CYS A 42 -7.99 5.01 -4.98
CA CYS A 42 -8.29 3.87 -4.11
C CYS A 42 -7.02 3.13 -3.66
N VAL A 43 -6.08 2.91 -4.57
CA VAL A 43 -4.80 2.25 -4.27
C VAL A 43 -3.93 3.13 -3.36
N ALA A 44 -3.89 4.44 -3.59
CA ALA A 44 -3.19 5.37 -2.71
C ALA A 44 -3.73 5.36 -1.28
N VAL A 45 -5.06 5.37 -1.12
CA VAL A 45 -5.72 5.26 0.20
C VAL A 45 -5.41 3.91 0.84
N PHE A 46 -5.45 2.81 0.08
CA PHE A 46 -5.14 1.47 0.58
C PHE A 46 -3.70 1.36 1.12
N ILE A 47 -2.73 1.91 0.39
CA ILE A 47 -1.33 1.99 0.84
C ILE A 47 -1.21 2.86 2.10
N GLY A 48 -1.93 3.99 2.14
CA GLY A 48 -2.00 4.88 3.30
C GLY A 48 -2.49 4.17 4.57
N CYS A 49 -3.53 3.34 4.47
CA CYS A 49 -4.00 2.49 5.56
C CYS A 49 -2.93 1.49 6.02
N GLY A 50 -2.19 0.89 5.09
CA GLY A 50 -1.06 0.01 5.40
C GLY A 50 0.06 0.73 6.16
N PHE A 51 0.39 1.95 5.73
CA PHE A 51 1.37 2.82 6.39
C PHE A 51 0.95 3.18 7.81
N TYR A 52 -0.32 3.57 7.99
CA TYR A 52 -0.86 3.91 9.30
C TYR A 52 -0.87 2.71 10.25
N ALA A 53 -1.31 1.53 9.77
CA ALA A 53 -1.29 0.30 10.56
C ALA A 53 0.14 -0.08 10.98
N ASN A 54 1.12 0.09 10.09
CA ASN A 54 2.52 -0.15 10.42
C ASN A 54 3.05 0.88 11.43
N TYR A 55 2.74 2.17 11.25
CA TYR A 55 3.12 3.23 12.18
C TYR A 55 2.53 3.02 13.58
N ALA A 56 1.23 2.74 13.67
CA ALA A 56 0.56 2.43 14.92
C ALA A 56 1.17 1.19 15.61
N ALA A 57 1.53 0.17 14.85
CA ALA A 57 2.21 -1.03 15.37
C ALA A 57 3.64 -0.75 15.85
N ARG A 58 4.40 0.15 15.20
CA ARG A 58 5.74 0.57 15.66
C ARG A 58 5.67 1.44 16.91
N LYS A 59 4.71 2.37 16.97
CA LYS A 59 4.42 3.20 18.15
C LYS A 59 4.05 2.34 19.36
N LYS A 60 3.18 1.34 19.20
CA LYS A 60 2.86 0.37 20.26
C LYS A 60 4.04 -0.49 20.70
N ALA A 61 5.00 -0.75 19.82
CA ALA A 61 6.19 -1.54 20.12
C ALA A 61 7.34 -0.73 20.76
N GLY A 62 7.14 0.57 21.05
CA GLY A 62 8.17 1.43 21.65
C GLY A 62 9.41 1.66 20.78
N LYS A 63 9.37 1.28 19.50
CA LYS A 63 10.45 1.47 18.52
C LYS A 63 10.14 2.74 17.72
N GLN A 64 10.49 3.90 18.26
CA GLN A 64 10.63 5.13 17.48
C GLN A 64 12.01 5.16 16.83
#